data_AF-A0A9N9DMF5-F1
#
_entry.id   AF-A0A9N9DMF5-F1
#
_cell.length_a   1.000
_cell.length_b   1.000
_cell.length_c   1.000
_cell.angle_alpha   90.00
_cell.angle_beta   90.00
_cell.angle_gamma   90.00
#
_symmetry.space_group_name_H-M   'P 1'
#
loop_
_entity.id
_entity.type
_entity.pdbx_description
1 polymer ?
#
loop_
_entity_poly.entity_id
_entity_poly.type
_entity_poly.pdbx_seq_one_letter_code
_entity_poly.pdbx_strand_id
1 'polypeptide(L)'
;MQCTETSKRWFAAILDVTLILVMFLCPALGIAKVELFKGSNGEIYFNNIIEYGYIIISLIIPCKHLQIRAKTSMGIDLKNFYIKLDRCRYPNSNLEMHSSAAGQAETIINVNFMLGQYFGSGYQVRYTVNSRYRLDKPTIIISTFQVVYTVLTINEMGNIPFSCPSDYPYSSEIIRTACQVRTANLISMWILEAISIIFVVAIFENWLPKPCPLQKTKNKNASMLLKDLKNRHDKHIARSSDKASFGSSDNAPSSSNKMPLIITSS
;
A
#
# COMPACT_ATOMS: atom_id res chain seq x y z
N MET A 1 -2.04 -27.32 -12.53
CA MET A 1 -2.20 -25.92 -12.98
C MET A 1 -0.91 -25.18 -12.63
N GLN A 2 0.04 -25.14 -13.56
CA GLN A 2 1.34 -24.49 -13.37
C GLN A 2 1.11 -22.96 -13.50
N CYS A 3 1.47 -22.13 -12.51
CA CYS A 3 1.51 -20.67 -12.69
C CYS A 3 2.61 -20.38 -13.72
N THR A 4 2.29 -20.37 -15.01
CA THR A 4 3.17 -20.08 -16.16
C THR A 4 3.51 -18.57 -16.27
N GLU A 5 3.79 -17.91 -15.15
CA GLU A 5 4.01 -16.45 -15.09
C GLU A 5 5.37 -16.06 -14.47
N THR A 6 6.39 -16.92 -14.54
CA THR A 6 7.73 -16.56 -14.06
C THR A 6 8.29 -15.35 -14.81
N SER A 7 8.14 -15.29 -16.14
CA SER A 7 8.59 -14.16 -16.97
C SER A 7 7.91 -12.84 -16.59
N LYS A 8 6.59 -12.84 -16.37
CA LYS A 8 5.84 -11.64 -15.94
C LYS A 8 6.26 -11.14 -14.56
N ARG A 9 6.58 -12.06 -13.64
CA ARG A 9 7.11 -11.70 -12.32
C ARG A 9 8.48 -11.04 -12.43
N TRP A 10 9.38 -11.58 -13.24
CA TRP A 10 10.69 -10.98 -13.49
C TRP A 10 10.56 -9.60 -14.14
N PHE A 11 9.69 -9.45 -15.14
CA PHE A 11 9.43 -8.16 -15.79
C PHE A 11 8.92 -7.12 -14.78
N ALA A 12 7.92 -7.47 -13.97
CA ALA A 12 7.40 -6.58 -12.93
C ALA A 12 8.48 -6.21 -11.90
N ALA A 13 9.30 -7.17 -11.48
CA ALA A 13 10.40 -6.93 -10.54
C ALA A 13 11.48 -6.01 -11.11
N ILE A 14 11.87 -6.19 -12.39
CA ILE A 14 12.83 -5.32 -13.07
C ILE A 14 12.30 -3.89 -13.13
N LEU A 15 11.05 -3.70 -13.58
CA LEU A 15 10.43 -2.38 -13.62
C LEU A 15 10.36 -1.72 -12.24
N ASP A 16 10.02 -2.48 -11.20
CA ASP A 16 9.94 -1.98 -9.83
C ASP A 16 11.32 -1.54 -9.32
N VAL A 17 12.34 -2.38 -9.48
CA VAL A 17 13.73 -2.07 -9.09
C VAL A 17 14.25 -0.85 -9.85
N THR A 18 14.06 -0.78 -11.18
CA THR A 18 14.48 0.39 -11.96
C THR A 18 13.76 1.65 -11.52
N LEU A 19 12.45 1.59 -11.26
CA LEU A 19 11.69 2.72 -10.75
C LEU A 19 12.25 3.21 -9.41
N ILE A 20 12.53 2.30 -8.48
CA ILE A 20 13.11 2.62 -7.16
C ILE A 20 14.49 3.26 -7.31
N LEU A 21 15.35 2.73 -8.19
CA LEU A 21 16.68 3.29 -8.42
C LEU A 21 16.62 4.72 -8.96
N VAL A 22 15.82 4.95 -10.01
CA VAL A 22 15.68 6.29 -10.62
C VAL A 22 15.03 7.28 -9.65
N MET A 23 14.11 6.80 -8.83
CA MET A 23 13.43 7.57 -7.79
C MET A 23 14.39 8.18 -6.75
N PHE A 24 15.48 7.48 -6.39
CA PHE A 24 16.52 8.03 -5.52
C PHE A 24 17.61 8.79 -6.29
N LEU A 25 17.83 8.45 -7.56
CA LEU A 25 18.82 9.11 -8.40
C LEU A 25 18.45 10.57 -8.71
N CYS A 26 17.19 10.85 -9.02
CA CYS A 26 16.71 12.22 -9.31
C CYS A 26 17.00 13.23 -8.17
N PRO A 27 16.59 12.99 -6.90
CA PRO A 27 16.89 13.94 -5.83
C PRO A 27 18.40 14.04 -5.55
N ALA A 28 19.17 12.96 -5.70
CA ALA A 28 20.62 13.00 -5.55
C ALA A 28 21.29 13.89 -6.61
N LEU A 29 20.88 13.77 -7.88
CA LEU A 29 21.35 14.62 -8.96
C LEU A 29 20.89 16.08 -8.78
N GLY A 30 19.67 16.30 -8.27
CA GLY A 30 19.18 17.63 -7.91
C GLY A 30 20.04 18.30 -6.82
N ILE A 31 20.41 17.56 -5.77
CA ILE A 31 21.31 18.08 -4.72
C ILE A 31 22.69 18.40 -5.29
N ALA A 32 23.28 17.49 -6.07
CA ALA A 32 24.57 17.69 -6.71
C ALA A 32 24.56 18.92 -7.64
N LYS A 33 23.48 19.13 -8.39
CA LYS A 33 23.27 20.32 -9.23
C LYS A 33 23.34 21.61 -8.39
N VAL A 34 22.61 21.65 -7.27
CA VAL A 34 22.59 22.83 -6.38
C VAL A 34 23.98 23.13 -5.80
N GLU A 35 24.73 22.11 -5.40
CA GLU A 35 26.09 22.30 -4.88
C GLU A 35 27.05 22.86 -5.94
N LEU A 36 27.01 22.32 -7.16
CA LEU A 36 27.83 22.80 -8.27
C LEU A 36 27.50 24.24 -8.67
N PHE A 37 26.21 24.59 -8.68
CA PHE A 37 25.76 25.95 -9.00
C PHE A 37 26.22 26.96 -7.95
N LYS A 38 26.21 26.60 -6.66
CA LYS A 38 26.80 27.43 -5.60
C LYS A 38 28.31 27.61 -5.75
N GLY A 39 29.00 26.58 -6.25
CA GLY A 39 30.45 26.62 -6.52
C GLY A 39 30.84 27.48 -7.74
N SER A 40 29.90 27.90 -8.58
CA SER A 40 30.16 28.68 -9.81
C SER A 40 30.41 30.18 -9.59
N ASN A 41 30.45 30.65 -8.34
CA ASN A 41 30.63 32.08 -8.00
C ASN A 41 29.63 33.03 -8.69
N GLY A 42 28.41 32.55 -8.98
CA GLY A 42 27.34 33.34 -9.60
C GLY A 42 27.40 33.40 -11.13
N GLU A 43 28.30 32.64 -11.77
CA GLU A 43 28.37 32.57 -13.23
C GLU A 43 27.13 31.90 -13.84
N ILE A 44 26.56 30.92 -13.15
CA ILE A 44 25.29 30.29 -13.53
C ILE A 44 24.17 30.92 -12.69
N TYR A 45 23.19 31.54 -13.37
CA TYR A 45 21.96 31.97 -12.72
C TYR A 45 21.10 30.75 -12.39
N PHE A 46 20.71 30.60 -11.13
CA PHE A 46 19.82 29.53 -10.72
C PHE A 46 18.73 30.03 -9.77
N ASN A 47 17.52 29.53 -9.98
CA ASN A 47 16.38 29.91 -9.15
C ASN A 47 16.28 28.96 -7.94
N ASN A 48 16.80 29.41 -6.79
CA ASN A 48 16.75 28.68 -5.52
C ASN A 48 15.36 28.09 -5.23
N ILE A 49 14.29 28.86 -5.46
CA ILE A 49 12.92 28.43 -5.12
C ILE A 49 12.51 27.22 -5.97
N ILE A 50 12.82 27.25 -7.26
CA ILE A 50 12.46 26.16 -8.18
C ILE A 50 13.25 24.89 -7.86
N GLU A 51 14.56 24.99 -7.63
CA GLU A 51 15.41 23.83 -7.34
C GLU A 51 15.06 23.18 -6.00
N TYR A 52 14.92 23.97 -4.93
CA TYR A 52 14.53 23.43 -3.63
C TYR A 52 13.11 22.87 -3.66
N GLY A 53 12.19 23.53 -4.37
CA GLY A 53 10.83 23.02 -4.58
C GLY A 53 10.85 21.66 -5.28
N TYR A 54 11.67 21.52 -6.33
CA TYR A 54 11.87 20.25 -7.04
C TYR A 54 12.43 19.15 -6.14
N ILE A 55 13.47 19.43 -5.35
CA ILE A 55 14.06 18.44 -4.43
C ILE A 55 13.03 17.99 -3.38
N ILE A 56 12.29 18.92 -2.78
CA ILE A 56 11.25 18.59 -1.78
C ILE A 56 10.15 17.72 -2.39
N ILE A 57 9.65 18.10 -3.57
CA ILE A 57 8.58 17.38 -4.25
C ILE A 57 9.04 15.99 -4.70
N SER A 58 10.25 15.88 -5.25
CA SER A 58 10.86 14.62 -5.69
C SER A 58 11.20 13.69 -4.52
N LEU A 59 11.34 14.17 -3.28
CA LEU A 59 11.46 13.30 -2.10
C LEU A 59 10.09 12.87 -1.55
N ILE A 60 9.15 13.80 -1.41
CA ILE A 60 7.85 13.52 -0.75
C ILE A 60 7.01 12.54 -1.56
N ILE A 61 6.92 12.72 -2.88
CA ILE A 61 5.95 11.99 -3.69
C ILE A 61 6.33 10.51 -3.83
N PRO A 62 7.55 10.16 -4.27
CA PRO A 62 8.16 8.85 -4.10
C PRO A 62 7.86 8.14 -2.79
N CYS A 63 8.07 8.81 -1.66
CA CYS A 63 7.83 8.21 -0.35
C CYS A 63 6.35 7.82 -0.16
N LYS A 64 5.42 8.67 -0.60
CA LYS A 64 3.99 8.32 -0.55
C LYS A 64 3.65 7.17 -1.49
N HIS A 65 4.21 7.15 -2.69
CA HIS A 65 3.99 6.07 -3.66
C HIS A 65 4.53 4.73 -3.14
N LEU A 66 5.72 4.73 -2.54
CA LEU A 66 6.30 3.56 -1.88
C LEU A 66 5.45 3.09 -0.69
N GLN A 67 4.90 4.00 0.11
CA GLN A 67 4.00 3.65 1.21
C GLN A 67 2.70 2.99 0.71
N ILE A 68 2.14 3.46 -0.40
CA ILE A 68 0.95 2.85 -1.02
C ILE A 68 1.30 1.46 -1.53
N ARG A 69 2.42 1.32 -2.27
CA ARG A 69 2.88 0.01 -2.76
C ARG A 69 3.16 -0.98 -1.64
N ALA A 70 3.83 -0.55 -0.56
CA ALA A 70 4.10 -1.39 0.59
C ALA A 70 2.80 -1.94 1.21
N LYS A 71 1.76 -1.10 1.33
CA LYS A 71 0.44 -1.53 1.80
C LYS A 71 -0.22 -2.53 0.85
N THR A 72 -0.19 -2.27 -0.46
CA THR A 72 -0.85 -3.14 -1.45
C THR A 72 -0.11 -4.48 -1.62
N SER A 73 1.23 -4.48 -1.65
CA SER A 73 2.03 -5.67 -1.89
C SER A 73 2.04 -6.62 -0.70
N MET A 74 1.99 -6.10 0.53
CA MET A 74 2.03 -6.94 1.72
C MET A 74 0.63 -7.39 2.17
N GLY A 75 -0.45 -6.75 1.72
CA GLY A 75 -1.79 -6.99 2.27
C GLY A 75 -1.87 -6.70 3.79
N ILE A 76 -0.84 -6.06 4.35
CA ILE A 76 -0.73 -5.69 5.75
C ILE A 76 -1.18 -4.25 5.84
N ASP A 77 -2.43 -4.07 6.28
CA ASP A 77 -2.90 -2.76 6.70
C ASP A 77 -2.25 -2.42 8.06
N LEU A 78 -1.09 -1.74 8.00
CA LEU A 78 -0.32 -1.33 9.18
C LEU A 78 -1.14 -0.47 10.17
N LYS A 79 -2.21 0.22 9.72
CA LYS A 79 -3.07 1.00 10.62
C LYS A 79 -4.03 0.13 11.42
N ASN A 80 -4.40 -1.04 10.91
CA ASN A 80 -5.26 -2.01 11.60
C ASN A 80 -4.46 -3.09 12.34
N PHE A 81 -3.13 -3.01 12.33
CA PHE A 81 -2.27 -3.88 13.15
C PHE A 81 -2.18 -3.44 14.61
N TYR A 82 -2.64 -2.21 14.93
CA TYR A 82 -3.10 -1.90 16.29
C TYR A 82 -4.48 -2.52 16.48
N ILE A 83 -4.44 -3.75 16.96
CA ILE A 83 -5.53 -4.54 17.53
C ILE A 83 -6.58 -3.63 18.19
N LYS A 84 -7.61 -3.25 17.43
CA LYS A 84 -8.89 -2.81 17.98
C LYS A 84 -9.71 -4.07 18.24
N LEU A 85 -9.37 -4.76 19.33
CA LEU A 85 -10.24 -5.75 19.99
C LEU A 85 -11.41 -5.00 20.66
N ASP A 86 -12.19 -4.23 19.91
CA ASP A 86 -13.45 -3.72 20.44
C ASP A 86 -14.45 -4.88 20.43
N ARG A 87 -14.84 -5.27 21.64
CA ARG A 87 -15.90 -6.26 21.92
C ARG A 87 -17.17 -5.87 21.15
N CYS A 88 -17.41 -6.48 20.01
CA CYS A 88 -18.74 -6.52 19.42
C CYS A 88 -19.54 -7.59 20.15
N ARG A 89 -20.35 -7.17 21.12
CA ARG A 89 -21.44 -7.96 21.68
C ARG A 89 -22.55 -7.99 20.63
N TYR A 90 -22.75 -9.11 19.96
CA TYR A 90 -23.90 -9.32 19.07
C TYR A 90 -25.17 -9.62 19.89
N PRO A 91 -26.25 -8.85 19.74
CA PRO A 91 -27.60 -9.35 19.98
C PRO A 91 -28.15 -10.00 18.69
N ASN A 92 -28.87 -11.09 18.87
CA ASN A 92 -29.59 -11.85 17.84
C ASN A 92 -30.31 -10.97 16.81
N SER A 93 -30.13 -11.25 15.52
CA SER A 93 -31.17 -10.95 14.50
C SER A 93 -30.96 -11.72 13.20
N ASN A 94 -32.09 -12.13 12.63
CA ASN A 94 -32.27 -12.86 11.38
C ASN A 94 -31.88 -12.00 10.17
N LEU A 95 -31.13 -12.57 9.23
CA LEU A 95 -30.59 -11.87 8.06
C LEU A 95 -31.49 -12.10 6.84
N GLU A 96 -32.23 -11.07 6.42
CA GLU A 96 -32.92 -11.02 5.12
C GLU A 96 -32.00 -10.52 4.01
N MET A 97 -32.19 -11.06 2.81
CA MET A 97 -31.35 -10.88 1.62
C MET A 97 -32.06 -9.91 0.65
N HIS A 98 -31.55 -8.68 0.52
CA HIS A 98 -32.03 -7.73 -0.51
C HIS A 98 -31.09 -7.70 -1.72
N SER A 99 -31.65 -7.94 -2.91
CA SER A 99 -31.00 -7.68 -4.20
C SER A 99 -31.16 -6.21 -4.57
N SER A 100 -30.07 -5.52 -4.90
CA SER A 100 -30.15 -4.21 -5.56
C SER A 100 -29.63 -4.34 -6.99
N ALA A 101 -30.46 -3.91 -7.93
CA ALA A 101 -30.15 -3.79 -9.34
C ALA A 101 -29.61 -2.39 -9.62
N ALA A 102 -28.35 -2.31 -10.07
CA ALA A 102 -27.85 -1.23 -10.91
C ALA A 102 -26.59 -1.70 -11.63
N GLY A 103 -26.58 -1.54 -12.96
CA GLY A 103 -25.51 -2.00 -13.83
C GLY A 103 -24.17 -1.31 -13.54
N GLN A 104 -23.30 -2.00 -12.81
CA GLN A 104 -21.85 -1.84 -12.84
C GLN A 104 -21.26 -3.23 -12.57
N ALA A 105 -20.36 -3.70 -13.43
CA ALA A 105 -19.70 -4.99 -13.27
C ALA A 105 -18.72 -4.93 -12.08
N GLU A 106 -19.24 -5.09 -10.87
CA GLU A 106 -18.44 -5.32 -9.68
C GLU A 106 -18.01 -6.79 -9.65
N THR A 107 -16.71 -7.04 -9.77
CA THR A 107 -16.18 -8.38 -9.52
C THR A 107 -16.05 -8.55 -8.00
N ILE A 108 -17.06 -9.13 -7.36
CA ILE A 108 -17.06 -9.41 -5.93
C ILE A 108 -16.24 -10.69 -5.68
N ILE A 109 -15.03 -10.56 -5.13
CA ILE A 109 -14.23 -11.71 -4.70
C ILE A 109 -14.51 -11.97 -3.22
N ASN A 110 -15.29 -13.02 -2.91
CA ASN A 110 -15.59 -13.41 -1.54
C ASN A 110 -14.44 -14.24 -0.93
N VAL A 111 -13.61 -13.59 -0.10
CA VAL A 111 -12.53 -14.27 0.64
C VAL A 111 -12.97 -14.54 2.08
N ASN A 112 -13.41 -15.78 2.34
CA ASN A 112 -13.74 -16.23 3.70
C ASN A 112 -12.46 -16.63 4.45
N PHE A 113 -12.11 -15.88 5.49
CA PHE A 113 -11.15 -16.29 6.52
C PHE A 113 -11.90 -16.81 7.75
N MET A 114 -11.57 -18.03 8.20
CA MET A 114 -12.01 -18.58 9.48
C MET A 114 -10.94 -18.29 10.52
N LEU A 115 -11.07 -17.18 11.23
CA LEU A 115 -10.31 -16.91 12.46
C LEU A 115 -11.09 -17.52 13.63
N GLY A 116 -10.93 -18.82 13.86
CA GLY A 116 -11.73 -19.54 14.84
C GLY A 116 -10.99 -20.70 15.48
N GLN A 117 -10.12 -20.40 16.45
CA GLN A 117 -9.77 -21.37 17.50
C GLN A 117 -9.68 -20.80 18.92
N TYR A 118 -9.64 -19.47 19.13
CA TYR A 118 -9.55 -18.91 20.49
C TYR A 118 -10.77 -18.13 20.97
N PHE A 119 -11.74 -17.81 20.10
CA PHE A 119 -12.97 -17.14 20.46
C PHE A 119 -14.14 -17.91 19.84
N GLY A 120 -14.98 -18.54 20.65
CA GLY A 120 -16.05 -19.47 20.27
C GLY A 120 -17.25 -18.83 19.54
N SER A 121 -17.02 -17.91 18.60
CA SER A 121 -18.07 -17.26 17.81
C SER A 121 -17.56 -17.08 16.38
N GLY A 122 -18.23 -17.70 15.41
CA GLY A 122 -17.83 -17.69 14.01
C GLY A 122 -18.14 -16.35 13.35
N TYR A 123 -17.16 -15.46 13.30
CA TYR A 123 -17.25 -14.22 12.52
C TYR A 123 -16.92 -14.53 11.05
N GLN A 124 -17.81 -14.18 10.13
CA GLN A 124 -17.47 -14.08 8.71
C GLN A 124 -17.08 -12.65 8.39
N VAL A 125 -15.78 -12.43 8.17
CA VAL A 125 -15.31 -11.13 7.68
C VAL A 125 -15.35 -11.15 6.16
N ARG A 126 -16.28 -10.38 5.59
CA ARG A 126 -16.38 -10.15 4.15
C ARG A 126 -15.44 -9.01 3.77
N TYR A 127 -14.37 -9.32 3.04
CA TYR A 127 -13.50 -8.30 2.45
C TYR A 127 -13.90 -8.09 0.99
N THR A 128 -14.44 -6.91 0.68
CA THR A 128 -14.69 -6.49 -0.70
C THR A 128 -13.48 -5.67 -1.16
N VAL A 129 -12.60 -6.27 -1.97
CA VAL A 129 -11.46 -5.54 -2.54
C VAL A 129 -11.93 -4.86 -3.82
N ASN A 130 -12.35 -3.59 -3.72
CA ASN A 130 -12.68 -2.77 -4.88
C ASN A 130 -11.40 -2.14 -5.44
N SER A 131 -10.65 -2.89 -6.27
CA SER A 131 -9.48 -2.33 -6.96
C SER A 131 -9.91 -1.56 -8.21
N ARG A 132 -10.60 -0.43 -8.02
CA ARG A 132 -10.73 0.57 -9.07
C ARG A 132 -9.38 1.30 -9.18
N TYR A 133 -8.56 0.87 -10.13
CA TYR A 133 -7.37 1.61 -10.57
C TYR A 133 -7.83 2.92 -11.22
N ARG A 134 -8.19 3.91 -10.41
CA ARG A 134 -8.29 5.28 -10.90
C ARG A 134 -6.86 5.75 -11.08
N LEU A 135 -6.52 6.19 -12.29
CA LEU A 135 -5.33 7.01 -12.52
C LEU A 135 -5.30 8.03 -11.38
N ASP A 136 -4.33 7.86 -10.50
CA ASP A 136 -4.33 8.53 -9.23
C ASP A 136 -3.96 9.99 -9.51
N LYS A 137 -4.77 10.91 -8.96
CA LYS A 137 -4.50 12.35 -9.02
C LYS A 137 -3.02 12.72 -8.78
N PRO A 138 -2.25 12.06 -7.86
CA PRO A 138 -0.82 12.34 -7.73
C PRO A 138 0.00 12.10 -9.00
N THR A 139 -0.24 11.07 -9.80
CA THR A 139 0.54 10.83 -11.03
C THR A 139 0.40 11.99 -12.00
N ILE A 140 -0.82 12.47 -12.24
CA ILE A 140 -1.07 13.65 -13.10
C ILE A 140 -0.35 14.89 -12.57
N ILE A 141 -0.37 15.10 -11.25
CA ILE A 141 0.32 16.23 -10.61
C ILE A 141 1.84 16.13 -10.81
N ILE A 142 2.42 14.94 -10.66
CA ILE A 142 3.85 14.70 -10.89
C ILE A 142 4.21 15.01 -12.34
N SER A 143 3.51 14.44 -13.30
CA SER A 143 3.77 14.65 -14.73
C SER A 143 3.68 16.14 -15.08
N THR A 144 2.65 16.83 -14.57
CA THR A 144 2.49 18.28 -14.76
C THR A 144 3.68 19.04 -14.18
N PHE A 145 4.11 18.71 -12.96
CA PHE A 145 5.24 19.36 -12.31
C PHE A 145 6.55 19.14 -13.05
N GLN A 146 6.80 17.93 -13.58
CA GLN A 146 8.00 17.62 -14.36
C GLN A 146 8.05 18.41 -15.68
N VAL A 147 6.92 18.54 -16.38
CA VAL A 147 6.81 19.35 -17.60
C VAL A 147 7.08 20.82 -17.27
N VAL A 148 6.43 21.37 -16.24
CA VAL A 148 6.65 22.75 -15.81
C VAL A 148 8.11 22.98 -15.41
N TYR A 149 8.71 22.08 -14.63
CA TYR A 149 10.13 22.14 -14.26
C TYR A 149 11.03 22.14 -15.50
N THR A 150 10.78 21.26 -16.47
CA THR A 150 11.57 21.20 -17.70
C THR A 150 11.51 22.52 -18.47
N VAL A 151 10.31 23.09 -18.62
CA VAL A 151 10.11 24.37 -19.31
C VAL A 151 10.80 25.52 -18.57
N LEU A 152 10.68 25.58 -17.25
CA LEU A 152 11.30 26.64 -16.44
C LEU A 152 12.83 26.53 -16.43
N THR A 153 13.37 25.31 -16.50
CA THR A 153 14.81 25.07 -16.40
C THR A 153 15.53 24.99 -17.74
N ILE A 154 14.83 25.04 -18.89
CA ILE A 154 15.44 24.81 -20.22
C ILE A 154 16.52 25.82 -20.58
N ASN A 155 16.39 27.07 -20.13
CA ASN A 155 17.30 28.17 -20.44
C ASN A 155 18.24 28.55 -19.29
N GLU A 156 18.34 27.74 -18.23
CA GLU A 156 19.14 28.09 -17.03
C GLU A 156 20.64 28.26 -17.30
N MET A 157 21.19 27.61 -18.32
CA MET A 157 22.61 27.71 -18.65
C MET A 157 22.88 28.57 -19.89
N GLY A 158 21.94 29.45 -20.26
CA GLY A 158 22.09 30.33 -21.41
C GLY A 158 22.32 29.56 -22.70
N ASN A 159 23.46 29.81 -23.36
CA ASN A 159 23.79 29.27 -24.68
C ASN A 159 24.48 27.89 -24.64
N ILE A 160 24.69 27.31 -23.44
CA ILE A 160 25.32 25.98 -23.33
C ILE A 160 24.36 24.92 -23.89
N PRO A 161 24.76 24.15 -24.92
CA PRO A 161 23.90 23.13 -25.51
C PRO A 161 23.60 22.00 -24.52
N PHE A 162 22.40 21.45 -24.62
CA PHE A 162 21.89 20.41 -23.71
C PHE A 162 22.75 19.13 -23.68
N SER A 163 23.42 18.78 -24.78
CA SER A 163 24.27 17.59 -24.87
C SER A 163 25.59 17.70 -24.11
N CYS A 164 25.96 18.89 -23.62
CA CYS A 164 27.22 19.15 -22.92
C CYS A 164 28.45 18.59 -23.68
N PRO A 165 28.65 18.95 -24.96
CA PRO A 165 29.70 18.36 -25.77
C PRO A 165 31.07 18.87 -25.28
N SER A 166 32.11 18.06 -25.47
CA SER A 166 33.45 18.32 -24.91
C SER A 166 34.22 19.44 -25.62
N ASP A 167 33.80 19.81 -26.83
CA ASP A 167 34.37 20.87 -27.67
C ASP A 167 33.75 22.25 -27.40
N TYR A 168 32.69 22.32 -26.59
CA TYR A 168 32.10 23.60 -26.20
C TYR A 168 33.08 24.40 -25.30
N PRO A 169 33.25 25.71 -25.50
CA PRO A 169 34.19 26.53 -24.74
C PRO A 169 33.64 26.88 -23.35
N TYR A 170 33.62 25.91 -22.43
CA TYR A 170 33.28 26.16 -21.03
C TYR A 170 34.31 27.09 -20.39
N SER A 171 33.83 28.05 -19.61
CA SER A 171 34.66 28.96 -18.82
C SER A 171 35.39 28.24 -17.67
N SER A 172 34.81 27.16 -17.14
CA SER A 172 35.42 26.34 -16.10
C SER A 172 34.96 24.87 -16.18
N GLU A 173 35.78 23.97 -15.60
CA GLU A 173 35.42 22.54 -15.48
C GLU A 173 34.20 22.32 -14.57
N ILE A 174 33.98 23.22 -13.60
CA ILE A 174 32.79 23.20 -12.74
C ILE A 174 31.52 23.38 -13.58
N ILE A 175 31.53 24.29 -14.54
CA ILE A 175 30.37 24.56 -15.41
C ILE A 175 30.12 23.39 -16.36
N ARG A 176 31.17 22.77 -16.88
CA ARG A 176 31.06 21.54 -17.66
C ARG A 176 30.43 20.41 -16.84
N THR A 177 30.88 20.22 -15.60
CA THR A 177 30.33 19.21 -14.69
C THR A 177 28.87 19.52 -14.35
N ALA A 178 28.55 20.79 -14.07
CA ALA A 178 27.20 21.24 -13.79
C ALA A 178 26.26 21.02 -14.99
N CYS A 179 26.76 21.20 -16.21
CA CYS A 179 26.05 20.84 -17.44
C CYS A 179 25.70 19.36 -17.46
N GLN A 180 26.69 18.50 -17.27
CA GLN A 180 26.50 17.04 -17.32
C GLN A 180 25.52 16.57 -16.24
N VAL A 181 25.63 17.09 -15.02
CA VAL A 181 24.70 16.77 -13.93
C VAL A 181 23.28 17.23 -14.23
N ARG A 182 23.10 18.44 -14.80
CA ARG A 182 21.79 18.93 -15.23
C ARG A 182 21.17 18.03 -16.30
N THR A 183 21.95 17.63 -17.30
CA THR A 183 21.51 16.75 -18.38
C THR A 183 21.16 15.36 -17.85
N ALA A 184 21.99 14.80 -16.97
CA ALA A 184 21.71 13.53 -16.29
C ALA A 184 20.44 13.60 -15.43
N ASN A 185 20.22 14.71 -14.72
CA ASN A 185 19.00 14.93 -13.93
C ASN A 185 17.76 14.95 -14.82
N LEU A 186 17.80 15.71 -15.92
CA LEU A 186 16.67 15.80 -16.84
C LEU A 186 16.38 14.43 -17.47
N ILE A 187 17.40 13.73 -17.95
CA ILE A 187 17.26 12.37 -18.50
C ILE A 187 16.64 11.42 -17.46
N SER A 188 17.12 11.46 -16.21
CA SER A 188 16.61 10.62 -15.13
C SER A 188 15.13 10.89 -14.85
N MET A 189 14.72 12.16 -14.85
CA MET A 189 13.30 12.54 -14.70
C MET A 189 12.43 11.96 -15.82
N TRP A 190 12.84 12.10 -17.08
CA TRP A 190 12.06 11.60 -18.21
C TRP A 190 12.04 10.06 -18.28
N ILE A 191 13.13 9.40 -17.87
CA ILE A 191 13.16 7.95 -17.71
C ILE A 191 12.14 7.51 -16.64
N LEU A 192 12.07 8.22 -15.51
CA LEU A 192 11.09 7.93 -14.46
C LEU A 192 9.65 8.00 -15.00
N GLU A 193 9.34 9.04 -15.78
CA GLU A 193 8.03 9.22 -16.40
C GLU A 193 7.74 8.11 -17.42
N ALA A 194 8.69 7.80 -18.29
CA ALA A 194 8.55 6.74 -19.29
C ALA A 194 8.30 5.38 -18.63
N ILE A 195 9.04 5.03 -17.57
CA ILE A 195 8.82 3.80 -16.79
C ILE A 195 7.43 3.81 -16.16
N SER A 196 6.99 4.95 -15.63
CA SER A 196 5.65 5.09 -15.03
C SER A 196 4.55 4.85 -16.05
N ILE A 197 4.67 5.41 -17.26
CA ILE A 197 3.75 5.17 -18.37
C ILE A 197 3.75 3.69 -18.77
N ILE A 198 4.92 3.08 -18.95
CA ILE A 198 5.05 1.65 -19.26
C ILE A 198 4.39 0.80 -18.18
N PHE A 199 4.53 1.16 -16.91
CA PHE A 199 3.91 0.47 -15.79
C PHE A 199 2.38 0.54 -15.86
N VAL A 200 1.82 1.72 -16.17
CA VAL A 200 0.38 1.92 -16.35
C VAL A 200 -0.15 1.08 -17.53
N VAL A 201 0.54 1.11 -18.67
CA VAL A 201 0.19 0.27 -19.84
C VAL A 201 0.24 -1.22 -19.49
N ALA A 202 1.28 -1.67 -18.77
CA ALA A 202 1.41 -3.06 -18.33
C ALA A 202 0.27 -3.51 -17.39
N ILE A 203 -0.28 -2.60 -16.58
CA ILE A 203 -1.48 -2.86 -15.77
C ILE A 203 -2.69 -3.07 -16.68
N PHE A 204 -2.96 -2.13 -17.60
CA PHE A 204 -4.13 -2.18 -18.48
C PHE A 204 -4.14 -3.41 -19.37
N GLU A 205 -2.98 -3.79 -19.91
CA GLU A 205 -2.83 -4.96 -20.78
C GLU A 205 -2.80 -6.30 -20.02
N ASN A 206 -2.92 -6.30 -18.68
CA ASN A 206 -2.79 -7.50 -17.84
C ASN A 206 -1.43 -8.22 -18.00
N TRP A 207 -0.36 -7.45 -18.24
CA TRP A 207 1.01 -7.98 -18.29
C TRP A 207 1.57 -8.25 -16.91
N LEU A 208 1.01 -7.63 -15.87
CA LEU A 208 1.36 -7.94 -14.49
C LEU A 208 0.78 -9.30 -14.05
N PRO A 209 1.53 -10.07 -13.25
CA PRO A 209 1.06 -11.35 -12.76
C PRO A 209 -0.21 -11.16 -11.94
N LYS A 210 -1.24 -11.94 -12.24
CA LYS A 210 -2.44 -11.95 -11.39
C LYS A 210 -2.04 -12.60 -10.06
N PRO A 211 -2.52 -12.10 -8.91
CA PRO A 211 -2.30 -12.80 -7.65
C PRO A 211 -2.84 -14.23 -7.83
N CYS A 212 -1.95 -15.25 -7.82
CA CYS A 212 -2.39 -16.63 -7.93
C CYS A 212 -3.38 -16.80 -6.75
N PRO A 213 -4.66 -17.17 -7.01
CA PRO A 213 -5.63 -17.30 -5.92
C PRO A 213 -4.99 -18.23 -4.91
N LEU A 214 -4.87 -17.77 -3.66
CA LEU A 214 -4.41 -18.60 -2.56
C LEU A 214 -5.23 -19.87 -2.70
N GLN A 215 -4.57 -20.97 -3.08
CA GLN A 215 -5.25 -22.24 -3.14
C GLN A 215 -5.71 -22.43 -1.72
N LYS A 216 -7.04 -22.29 -1.51
CA LYS A 216 -7.68 -22.89 -0.36
C LYS A 216 -7.31 -24.34 -0.51
N THR A 217 -6.23 -24.75 0.16
CA THR A 217 -6.00 -26.13 0.47
C THR A 217 -7.30 -26.51 1.16
N LYS A 218 -8.20 -27.15 0.40
CA LYS A 218 -9.24 -28.00 0.94
C LYS A 218 -8.44 -29.09 1.64
N ASN A 219 -7.91 -28.76 2.80
CA ASN A 219 -7.36 -29.70 3.71
C ASN A 219 -8.60 -30.48 4.13
N LYS A 220 -8.88 -31.56 3.40
CA LYS A 220 -9.98 -32.46 3.69
C LYS A 220 -9.88 -32.89 5.16
N ASN A 221 -8.66 -33.00 5.68
CA ASN A 221 -8.39 -33.28 7.08
C ASN A 221 -8.81 -32.12 7.98
N ALA A 222 -8.62 -30.85 7.61
CA ALA A 222 -9.15 -29.73 8.41
C ALA A 222 -10.68 -29.72 8.43
N SER A 223 -11.35 -30.02 7.30
CA SER A 223 -12.81 -30.15 7.29
C SER A 223 -13.30 -31.35 8.10
N MET A 224 -12.54 -32.45 8.11
CA MET A 224 -12.82 -33.65 8.88
C MET A 224 -12.58 -33.41 10.38
N LEU A 225 -11.51 -32.69 10.72
CA LEU A 225 -11.16 -32.30 12.09
C LEU A 225 -12.19 -31.29 12.63
N LEU A 226 -12.67 -30.36 11.81
CA LEU A 226 -13.73 -29.44 12.20
C LEU A 226 -15.05 -30.17 12.44
N LYS A 227 -15.38 -31.17 11.62
CA LYS A 227 -16.54 -32.06 11.83
C LYS A 227 -16.38 -32.88 13.11
N ASP A 228 -15.19 -33.42 13.38
CA ASP A 228 -14.94 -34.21 14.59
C ASP A 228 -15.01 -33.35 15.86
N LEU A 229 -14.44 -32.14 15.84
CA LEU A 229 -14.56 -31.18 16.94
C LEU A 229 -16.01 -30.76 17.20
N LYS A 230 -16.79 -30.52 16.14
CA LYS A 230 -18.22 -30.21 16.27
C LYS A 230 -18.99 -31.38 16.92
N ASN A 231 -18.76 -32.60 16.45
CA ASN A 231 -19.37 -33.80 17.02
C ASN A 231 -19.02 -34.00 18.51
N ARG A 232 -17.78 -33.70 18.92
CA ARG A 232 -17.38 -33.77 20.34
C ARG A 232 -18.08 -32.70 21.18
N HIS A 233 -18.24 -31.49 20.66
CA HIS A 233 -18.90 -30.41 21.40
C HIS A 233 -20.38 -30.70 21.62
N ASP A 234 -21.09 -31.14 20.58
CA ASP A 234 -22.52 -31.48 20.66
C ASP A 234 -22.77 -32.63 21.66
N LYS A 235 -21.86 -33.61 21.69
CA LYS A 235 -21.90 -34.72 22.67
C LYS A 235 -21.69 -34.27 24.12
N HIS A 236 -20.88 -33.22 24.34
CA HIS A 236 -20.69 -32.65 25.67
C HIS A 236 -21.90 -31.86 26.15
N ILE A 237 -22.56 -31.10 25.27
CA ILE A 237 -23.78 -30.34 25.60
C ILE A 237 -24.91 -31.30 26.00
N ALA A 238 -25.16 -32.35 25.21
CA ALA A 238 -26.20 -33.34 25.52
C ALA A 238 -26.03 -33.97 26.92
N ARG A 239 -24.79 -34.35 27.30
CA ARG A 239 -24.50 -34.92 28.63
C ARG A 239 -24.67 -33.92 29.78
N SER A 240 -24.51 -32.63 29.54
CA SER A 240 -24.71 -31.60 30.56
C SER A 240 -26.19 -31.30 30.83
N SER A 241 -27.04 -31.41 29.81
CA SER A 241 -28.49 -31.21 29.94
C SER A 241 -29.16 -32.32 30.78
N ASP A 242 -28.70 -33.58 30.66
CA ASP A 242 -29.26 -34.68 31.44
C ASP A 242 -28.97 -34.58 32.96
N LYS A 243 -27.88 -33.90 33.33
CA LYS A 243 -27.52 -33.68 34.75
C LYS A 243 -28.26 -32.51 35.40
N ALA A 244 -28.82 -31.59 34.61
CA ALA A 244 -29.56 -30.43 35.13
C ALA A 244 -31.01 -30.77 35.55
N SER A 245 -31.53 -31.96 35.21
CA SER A 245 -32.88 -32.40 35.59
C SER A 245 -32.95 -33.09 36.97
N PHE A 246 -31.83 -33.23 37.69
CA PHE A 246 -31.76 -33.90 38.99
C PHE A 246 -31.21 -32.93 40.04
N GLY A 247 -32.00 -31.90 40.38
CA GLY A 247 -31.56 -30.91 41.36
C GLY A 247 -32.49 -29.72 41.55
N SER A 248 -33.81 -29.91 41.52
CA SER A 248 -34.73 -28.96 42.14
C SER A 248 -34.92 -29.39 43.59
N SER A 249 -34.03 -28.95 44.47
CA SER A 249 -34.31 -28.90 45.90
C SER A 249 -34.18 -27.45 46.33
N ASP A 250 -35.32 -26.87 46.66
CA ASP A 250 -35.50 -25.56 47.25
C ASP A 250 -34.53 -25.38 48.41
N ASN A 251 -33.84 -24.23 48.44
CA ASN A 251 -33.48 -23.50 49.65
C ASN A 251 -32.86 -22.15 49.25
N ALA A 252 -33.70 -21.12 49.26
CA ALA A 252 -33.28 -19.74 49.18
C ALA A 252 -32.97 -19.21 50.59
N PRO A 253 -31.74 -18.74 50.89
CA PRO A 253 -31.50 -17.86 52.01
C PRO A 253 -31.43 -16.42 51.51
N SER A 254 -32.41 -15.65 51.93
CA SER A 254 -32.34 -14.20 52.03
C SER A 254 -31.18 -13.81 52.96
N SER A 255 -30.15 -13.13 52.43
CA SER A 255 -29.35 -12.23 53.27
C SER A 255 -28.96 -10.97 52.50
N SER A 256 -29.61 -9.88 52.93
CA SER A 256 -29.20 -8.52 52.69
C SER A 256 -27.83 -8.31 53.34
N ASN A 257 -26.82 -7.95 52.56
CA ASN A 257 -25.69 -7.18 53.08
C ASN A 257 -25.33 -6.08 52.08
N LYS A 258 -25.79 -4.87 52.41
CA LYS A 258 -25.24 -3.60 51.94
C LYS A 258 -23.75 -3.56 52.26
N MET A 259 -22.91 -3.22 51.28
CA MET A 259 -21.54 -2.78 51.54
C MET A 259 -21.29 -1.45 50.80
N PRO A 260 -20.56 -0.50 51.41
CA PRO A 260 -20.60 0.89 51.01
C PRO A 260 -19.60 1.22 49.89
N LEU A 261 -20.01 2.22 49.12
CA LEU A 261 -19.22 2.98 48.17
C LEU A 261 -18.04 3.65 48.91
N ILE A 262 -16.79 3.34 48.52
CA ILE A 262 -15.62 4.17 48.84
C ILE A 262 -15.11 4.76 47.52
N ILE A 263 -15.28 6.07 47.40
CA ILE A 263 -14.68 6.93 46.39
C ILE A 263 -13.33 7.38 46.98
N THR A 264 -12.23 7.14 46.28
CA THR A 264 -10.99 7.89 46.49
C THR A 264 -10.49 8.42 45.17
N SER A 265 -10.53 9.75 45.07
CA SER A 265 -9.90 10.59 44.08
C SER A 265 -8.43 10.84 44.46
N SER A 266 -7.53 10.67 43.51
CA SER A 266 -6.26 11.40 43.42
C SER A 266 -5.84 11.48 41.96
#